data_AF-A0A947F322-F1
#
_entry.id   AF-A0A947F322-F1
#
_cell.length_a   1.000
_cell.length_b   1.000
_cell.length_c   1.000
_cell.angle_alpha   90.00
_cell.angle_beta   90.00
_cell.angle_gamma   90.00
#
_symmetry.space_group_name_H-M   'P 1'
#
loop_
_entity.id
_entity.type
_entity.pdbx_description
1 polymer ?
#
loop_
_entity_poly.entity_id
_entity_poly.type
_entity_poly.pdbx_seq_one_letter_code
_entity_poly.pdbx_strand_id
1 'polypeptide(L)'
;TAFEVDKRLCEHLTTEFEEPMKNGNFELRCGDVLERWESGSLLDEPYHLVANLPYYIATNIILKAFKDEHCRSILVMVQKEVAVKFAASVKQKEFSALSVLAASVGKATLCFEVEPEAFVPPPNVTSAVLLIEKNQSQDDEKFEAFLKIAFAQPRKKLSKNLMVAFSKDIVNTIFAKLELDSNLRPHEAGTSIYHHIYNELKDNLDGKQQSEQRKISKSRAKNSQR
;
A
#
# COMPACT_ATOMS: atom_id res chain seq x y z
N THR A 1 -22.58 6.92 -1.80
CA THR A 1 -21.81 7.98 -2.49
C THR A 1 -20.95 7.39 -3.60
N ALA A 2 -20.82 8.07 -4.73
CA ALA A 2 -19.92 7.72 -5.83
C ALA A 2 -19.00 8.92 -6.16
N PHE A 3 -17.82 8.63 -6.69
CA PHE A 3 -16.83 9.64 -7.10
C PHE A 3 -16.54 9.47 -8.60
N GLU A 4 -16.52 10.57 -9.35
CA GLU A 4 -16.26 10.59 -10.80
C GLU A 4 -15.41 11.81 -11.16
N VAL A 5 -14.37 11.63 -11.96
CA VAL A 5 -13.43 12.69 -12.35
C VAL A 5 -13.76 13.28 -13.72
N ASP A 6 -14.38 12.50 -14.62
CA ASP A 6 -14.78 12.97 -15.94
C ASP A 6 -16.03 13.86 -15.83
N LYS A 7 -15.87 15.13 -16.21
CA LYS A 7 -16.94 16.13 -16.15
C LYS A 7 -18.16 15.76 -16.99
N ARG A 8 -17.98 15.13 -18.15
CA ARG A 8 -19.10 14.73 -19.03
C ARG A 8 -19.88 13.57 -18.44
N LEU A 9 -19.17 12.59 -17.88
CA LEU A 9 -19.82 11.50 -17.15
C LEU A 9 -20.54 12.03 -15.91
N CYS A 10 -19.96 12.98 -15.20
CA CYS A 10 -20.62 13.66 -14.09
C CYS A 10 -21.96 14.31 -14.48
N GLU A 11 -22.01 15.05 -15.58
CA GLU A 11 -23.26 15.63 -16.10
C GLU A 11 -24.29 14.56 -16.46
N HIS A 12 -23.83 13.47 -17.10
CA HIS A 12 -24.68 12.35 -17.47
C HIS A 12 -25.26 11.63 -16.25
N LEU A 13 -24.41 11.25 -15.29
CA LEU A 13 -24.78 10.56 -14.06
C LEU A 13 -25.70 11.42 -13.17
N THR A 14 -25.48 12.73 -13.12
CA THR A 14 -26.38 13.66 -12.39
C THR A 14 -27.79 13.59 -12.97
N THR A 15 -27.91 13.48 -14.29
CA THR A 15 -29.21 13.37 -14.97
C THR A 15 -29.81 11.99 -14.79
N GLU A 16 -29.03 10.93 -14.99
CA GLU A 16 -29.47 9.54 -14.90
C GLU A 16 -29.95 9.16 -13.49
N PHE A 17 -29.28 9.68 -12.46
CA PHE A 17 -29.56 9.35 -11.05
C PHE A 17 -30.26 10.48 -10.29
N GLU A 18 -30.96 11.38 -10.97
CA GLU A 18 -31.63 12.55 -10.36
C GLU A 18 -32.57 12.17 -9.20
N GLU A 19 -33.46 11.19 -9.40
CA GLU A 19 -34.43 10.76 -8.38
C GLU A 19 -33.76 10.13 -7.15
N PRO A 20 -32.81 9.18 -7.28
CA PRO A 20 -31.97 8.72 -6.16
C PRO A 20 -31.20 9.82 -5.42
N MET A 21 -30.82 10.91 -6.12
CA MET A 21 -30.16 12.04 -5.47
C MET A 21 -31.14 12.88 -4.64
N LYS A 22 -32.31 13.18 -5.19
CA LYS A 22 -33.35 13.97 -4.49
C LYS A 22 -33.85 13.31 -3.22
N ASN A 23 -33.98 11.97 -3.23
CA ASN A 23 -34.44 11.22 -2.06
C ASN A 23 -33.32 10.85 -1.09
N GLY A 24 -32.07 11.26 -1.36
CA GLY A 24 -30.92 11.06 -0.46
C GLY A 24 -30.31 9.66 -0.50
N ASN A 25 -30.74 8.77 -1.41
CA ASN A 25 -30.19 7.41 -1.53
C ASN A 25 -28.88 7.35 -2.33
N PHE A 26 -28.60 8.40 -3.12
CA PHE A 26 -27.38 8.51 -3.91
C PHE A 26 -26.76 9.90 -3.77
N GLU A 27 -25.43 9.93 -3.69
CA GLU A 27 -24.65 11.16 -3.68
C GLU A 27 -23.54 11.01 -4.71
N LEU A 28 -23.51 11.89 -5.70
CA LEU A 28 -22.44 11.97 -6.69
C LEU A 28 -21.48 13.10 -6.32
N ARG A 29 -20.20 12.76 -6.15
CA ARG A 29 -19.12 13.72 -5.85
C ARG A 29 -18.17 13.80 -7.03
N CYS A 30 -18.29 14.86 -7.82
CA CYS A 30 -17.41 15.09 -8.96
C CYS A 30 -16.03 15.62 -8.55
N GLY A 31 -14.95 14.96 -8.99
CA GLY A 31 -13.56 15.32 -8.72
C GLY A 31 -12.63 14.11 -8.64
N ASP A 32 -11.33 14.37 -8.53
CA ASP A 32 -10.34 13.32 -8.36
C ASP A 32 -10.43 12.71 -6.95
N VAL A 33 -10.64 11.40 -6.89
CA VAL A 33 -10.73 10.65 -5.62
C VAL A 33 -9.45 10.73 -4.80
N LEU A 34 -8.29 10.86 -5.43
CA LEU A 34 -7.00 10.98 -4.74
C LEU A 34 -6.85 12.34 -4.06
N GLU A 35 -7.32 13.41 -4.69
CA GLU A 35 -7.38 14.75 -4.08
C GLU A 35 -8.37 14.77 -2.91
N ARG A 36 -9.54 14.12 -3.07
CA ARG A 36 -10.51 14.00 -1.97
C ARG A 36 -9.94 13.25 -0.77
N TRP A 37 -9.03 12.32 -0.98
CA TRP A 37 -8.38 11.58 0.11
C TRP A 37 -7.38 12.41 0.92
N GLU A 38 -6.98 13.60 0.45
CA GLU A 38 -6.05 14.45 1.20
C GLU A 38 -6.62 14.92 2.55
N SER A 39 -7.95 14.89 2.72
CA SER A 39 -8.60 15.09 4.03
C SER A 39 -8.51 13.88 4.97
N GLY A 40 -7.80 12.82 4.58
CA GLY A 40 -7.54 11.61 5.38
C GLY A 40 -8.53 10.47 5.11
N SER A 41 -9.78 10.79 4.77
CA SER A 41 -10.82 9.82 4.43
C SER A 41 -11.72 10.32 3.31
N LEU A 42 -12.31 9.41 2.54
CA LEU A 42 -13.34 9.75 1.55
C LEU A 42 -14.69 10.14 2.20
N LEU A 43 -14.99 9.51 3.34
CA LEU A 43 -16.23 9.68 4.09
C LEU A 43 -15.90 9.74 5.59
N ASP A 44 -16.63 10.55 6.34
CA ASP A 44 -16.46 10.67 7.81
C ASP A 44 -17.21 9.57 8.58
N GLU A 45 -17.54 8.46 7.90
CA GLU A 45 -18.27 7.32 8.44
C GLU A 45 -17.76 6.01 7.84
N PRO A 46 -17.88 4.87 8.55
CA PRO A 46 -17.45 3.57 8.05
C PRO A 46 -18.05 3.22 6.68
N TYR A 47 -17.22 2.77 5.74
CA TYR A 47 -17.67 2.45 4.39
C TYR A 47 -16.95 1.25 3.77
N HIS A 48 -17.57 0.70 2.72
CA HIS A 48 -16.99 -0.33 1.86
C HIS A 48 -16.63 0.30 0.51
N LEU A 49 -15.36 0.21 0.11
CA LEU A 49 -14.90 0.69 -1.18
C LEU A 49 -15.24 -0.36 -2.25
N VAL A 50 -16.07 0.00 -3.21
CA VAL A 50 -16.41 -0.83 -4.36
C VAL A 50 -16.07 -0.06 -5.63
N ALA A 51 -15.19 -0.59 -6.48
CA ALA A 51 -14.80 0.13 -7.71
C ALA A 51 -14.25 -0.79 -8.81
N ASN A 52 -14.52 -0.41 -10.06
CA ASN A 52 -13.73 -0.86 -11.20
C ASN A 52 -12.60 0.17 -11.42
N LEU A 53 -11.38 -0.15 -11.00
CA LEU A 53 -10.30 0.83 -10.92
C LEU A 53 -9.53 0.96 -12.24
N PRO A 54 -9.23 2.18 -12.70
CA PRO A 54 -8.30 2.39 -13.81
C PRO A 54 -6.92 1.81 -13.47
N TYR A 55 -6.38 0.99 -14.36
CA TYR A 55 -5.18 0.18 -14.07
C TYR A 55 -3.96 1.00 -13.64
N TYR A 56 -3.80 2.22 -14.15
CA TYR A 56 -2.63 3.06 -13.88
C TYR A 56 -2.62 3.67 -12.46
N ILE A 57 -3.76 3.77 -11.78
CA ILE A 57 -3.90 4.32 -10.42
C ILE A 57 -4.39 3.31 -9.38
N ALA A 58 -4.80 2.11 -9.81
CA ALA A 58 -5.42 1.11 -8.94
C ALA A 58 -4.63 0.81 -7.66
N THR A 59 -3.32 0.56 -7.78
CA THR A 59 -2.47 0.31 -6.60
C THR A 59 -2.44 1.50 -5.65
N ASN A 60 -2.38 2.73 -6.16
CA ASN A 60 -2.36 3.93 -5.32
C ASN A 60 -3.68 4.07 -4.52
N ILE A 61 -4.82 3.87 -5.19
CA ILE A 61 -6.14 3.91 -4.53
C ILE A 61 -6.23 2.84 -3.44
N ILE A 62 -5.80 1.61 -3.70
CA ILE A 62 -5.81 0.53 -2.69
C ILE A 62 -4.93 0.90 -1.49
N LEU A 63 -3.73 1.46 -1.73
CA LEU A 63 -2.84 1.88 -0.65
C LEU A 63 -3.38 3.07 0.15
N LYS A 64 -4.08 4.02 -0.50
CA LYS A 64 -4.80 5.09 0.23
C LYS A 64 -5.93 4.52 1.09
N ALA A 65 -6.68 3.55 0.58
CA ALA A 65 -7.72 2.85 1.32
C ALA A 65 -7.18 2.02 2.51
N PHE A 66 -5.92 1.55 2.46
CA PHE A 66 -5.27 0.91 3.60
C PHE A 66 -5.04 1.87 4.78
N LYS A 67 -4.77 3.15 4.48
CA LYS A 67 -4.52 4.21 5.47
C LYS A 67 -5.80 4.73 6.10
N ASP A 68 -6.88 4.77 5.32
CA ASP A 68 -8.18 5.29 5.76
C ASP A 68 -8.82 4.44 6.87
N GLU A 69 -9.02 5.01 8.06
CA GLU A 69 -9.64 4.33 9.21
C GLU A 69 -11.12 3.98 9.03
N HIS A 70 -11.83 4.70 8.17
CA HIS A 70 -13.25 4.47 7.88
C HIS A 70 -13.46 3.38 6.84
N CYS A 71 -12.48 3.15 5.95
CA CYS A 71 -12.57 2.07 4.96
C CYS A 71 -12.48 0.69 5.64
N ARG A 72 -13.56 -0.10 5.55
CA ARG A 72 -13.67 -1.44 6.18
C ARG A 72 -13.33 -2.59 5.24
N SER A 73 -13.66 -2.46 3.96
CA SER A 73 -13.28 -3.44 2.94
C SER A 73 -13.11 -2.79 1.59
N ILE A 74 -12.33 -3.44 0.74
CA ILE A 74 -12.01 -3.00 -0.62
C ILE A 74 -12.37 -4.15 -1.56
N LEU A 75 -13.46 -4.00 -2.31
CA LEU A 75 -13.88 -4.93 -3.37
C LEU A 75 -13.67 -4.23 -4.71
N VAL A 76 -12.57 -4.55 -5.38
CA VAL A 76 -12.14 -3.82 -6.57
C VAL A 76 -11.82 -4.74 -7.73
N MET A 77 -12.09 -4.26 -8.94
CA MET A 77 -11.59 -4.90 -10.15
C MET A 77 -10.31 -4.20 -10.60
N VAL A 78 -9.26 -5.00 -10.82
CA VAL A 78 -7.92 -4.55 -11.24
C VAL A 78 -7.33 -5.56 -12.23
N GLN A 79 -6.18 -5.24 -12.85
CA GLN A 79 -5.45 -6.24 -13.63
C GLN A 79 -5.14 -7.49 -12.78
N LYS A 80 -5.28 -8.67 -13.37
CA LYS A 80 -5.02 -9.95 -12.70
C LYS A 80 -3.67 -10.00 -12.00
N GLU A 81 -2.61 -9.50 -12.64
CA GLU A 81 -1.26 -9.48 -12.04
C GLU A 81 -1.21 -8.65 -10.73
N VAL A 82 -1.94 -7.54 -10.67
CA VAL A 82 -2.01 -6.69 -9.47
C VAL A 82 -2.80 -7.41 -8.37
N ALA A 83 -3.96 -7.97 -8.70
CA ALA A 83 -4.78 -8.73 -7.75
C ALA A 83 -3.99 -9.91 -7.15
N VAL A 84 -3.29 -10.66 -7.99
CA VAL A 84 -2.47 -11.80 -7.55
C VAL A 84 -1.34 -11.34 -6.62
N LYS A 85 -0.68 -10.21 -6.89
CA LYS A 85 0.36 -9.67 -5.98
C LYS A 85 -0.20 -9.33 -4.60
N PHE A 86 -1.39 -8.76 -4.51
CA PHE A 86 -2.01 -8.47 -3.20
C PHE A 86 -2.43 -9.75 -2.46
N ALA A 87 -2.96 -10.75 -3.17
CA ALA A 87 -3.45 -12.00 -2.59
C ALA A 87 -2.38 -13.10 -2.44
N ALA A 88 -1.16 -12.88 -2.92
CA ALA A 88 -0.11 -13.89 -2.89
C ALA A 88 0.28 -14.27 -1.46
N SER A 89 0.52 -15.56 -1.26
CA SER A 89 0.97 -16.16 0.00
C SER A 89 2.49 -16.37 0.00
N VAL A 90 3.07 -16.49 1.20
CA VAL A 90 4.52 -16.69 1.39
C VAL A 90 5.00 -17.89 0.56
N LYS A 91 6.20 -17.77 -0.03
CA LYS A 91 6.84 -18.71 -0.96
C LYS A 91 6.23 -18.77 -2.36
N GLN A 92 5.14 -18.05 -2.64
CA GLN A 92 4.68 -17.87 -4.01
C GLN A 92 5.57 -16.88 -4.75
N LYS A 93 5.70 -17.06 -6.07
CA LYS A 93 6.55 -16.21 -6.93
C LYS A 93 6.06 -14.76 -6.94
N GLU A 94 4.75 -14.56 -6.80
CA GLU A 94 4.07 -13.27 -6.84
C GLU A 94 4.07 -12.57 -5.48
N PHE A 95 4.54 -13.23 -4.40
CA PHE A 95 4.66 -12.62 -3.08
C PHE A 95 5.64 -11.45 -3.11
N SER A 96 5.15 -10.28 -2.72
CA SER A 96 5.81 -9.00 -2.91
C SER A 96 5.51 -8.04 -1.74
N ALA A 97 6.04 -6.81 -1.83
CA ALA A 97 5.70 -5.73 -0.90
C ALA A 97 4.18 -5.53 -0.78
N LEU A 98 3.41 -5.67 -1.88
CA LEU A 98 1.95 -5.54 -1.86
C LEU A 98 1.28 -6.63 -1.03
N SER A 99 1.80 -7.87 -1.08
CA SER A 99 1.30 -8.98 -0.27
C SER A 99 1.52 -8.72 1.21
N VAL A 100 2.71 -8.22 1.57
CA VAL A 100 3.05 -7.84 2.95
C VAL A 100 2.15 -6.70 3.43
N LEU A 101 1.93 -5.66 2.62
CA LEU A 101 1.04 -4.55 2.96
C LEU A 101 -0.41 -5.00 3.16
N ALA A 102 -0.98 -5.79 2.24
CA ALA A 102 -2.32 -6.33 2.38
C ALA A 102 -2.46 -7.20 3.64
N ALA A 103 -1.53 -8.13 3.86
CA ALA A 103 -1.50 -8.98 5.05
C ALA A 103 -1.26 -8.18 6.35
N SER A 104 -0.75 -6.95 6.25
CA SER A 104 -0.59 -6.05 7.40
C SER A 104 -1.86 -5.30 7.77
N VAL A 105 -2.84 -5.19 6.87
CA VAL A 105 -4.13 -4.52 7.15
C VAL A 105 -5.30 -5.49 7.30
N GLY A 106 -5.14 -6.72 6.82
CA GLY A 106 -6.19 -7.73 6.88
C GLY A 106 -5.97 -8.89 5.90
N LYS A 107 -7.06 -9.33 5.25
CA LYS A 107 -7.05 -10.51 4.37
C LYS A 107 -7.41 -10.13 2.94
N ALA A 108 -6.52 -10.42 2.00
CA ALA A 108 -6.76 -10.30 0.57
C ALA A 108 -7.18 -11.65 -0.04
N THR A 109 -8.22 -11.65 -0.87
CA THR A 109 -8.78 -12.82 -1.54
C THR A 109 -9.02 -12.51 -3.01
N LEU A 110 -8.51 -13.36 -3.90
CA LEU A 110 -8.85 -13.33 -5.32
C LEU A 110 -10.22 -13.98 -5.49
N CYS A 111 -11.24 -13.21 -5.86
CA CYS A 111 -12.62 -13.70 -5.95
C CYS A 111 -12.86 -14.48 -7.24
N PHE A 112 -12.64 -13.84 -8.39
CA PHE A 112 -12.76 -14.44 -9.72
C PHE A 112 -12.06 -13.57 -10.76
N GLU A 113 -11.78 -14.17 -11.92
CA GLU A 113 -11.16 -13.50 -13.07
C GLU A 113 -12.25 -12.97 -14.02
N VAL A 114 -11.94 -11.89 -14.74
CA VAL A 114 -12.83 -11.26 -15.71
C VAL A 114 -12.06 -11.12 -17.02
N GLU A 115 -12.54 -11.82 -18.05
CA GLU A 115 -11.90 -11.84 -19.37
C GLU A 115 -12.08 -10.51 -20.12
N PRO A 116 -11.15 -10.15 -21.04
CA PRO A 116 -11.19 -8.90 -21.79
C PRO A 116 -12.50 -8.64 -22.54
N GLU A 117 -13.20 -9.67 -23.00
CA GLU A 117 -14.44 -9.58 -23.76
C GLU A 117 -15.61 -8.99 -22.95
N ALA A 118 -15.47 -8.91 -21.61
CA ALA A 118 -16.45 -8.27 -20.74
C ALA A 118 -16.37 -6.72 -20.75
N PHE A 119 -15.40 -6.12 -21.48
CA PHE A 119 -15.15 -4.69 -21.48
C PHE A 119 -15.31 -4.05 -22.86
N VAL A 120 -15.61 -2.73 -22.86
CA VAL A 120 -15.66 -1.91 -24.07
C VAL A 120 -14.88 -0.60 -23.85
N PRO A 121 -13.77 -0.37 -24.59
CA PRO A 121 -13.07 -1.33 -25.44
C PRO A 121 -12.42 -2.46 -24.60
N PRO A 122 -12.16 -3.64 -25.21
CA PRO A 122 -11.52 -4.75 -24.51
C PRO A 122 -10.06 -4.40 -24.15
N PRO A 123 -9.59 -4.66 -22.92
CA PRO A 123 -8.20 -4.48 -22.53
C PRO A 123 -7.30 -5.57 -23.13
N ASN A 124 -5.99 -5.35 -23.13
CA ASN A 124 -5.01 -6.36 -23.58
C ASN A 124 -4.70 -7.45 -22.53
N VAL A 125 -5.30 -7.36 -21.35
CA VAL A 125 -4.98 -8.22 -20.20
C VAL A 125 -6.25 -8.59 -19.45
N THR A 126 -6.23 -9.77 -18.84
CA THR A 126 -7.30 -10.26 -17.96
C THR A 126 -7.38 -9.41 -16.68
N SER A 127 -8.60 -9.10 -16.25
CA SER A 127 -8.91 -8.48 -14.96
C SER A 127 -9.19 -9.52 -13.90
N ALA A 128 -9.17 -9.12 -12.63
CA ALA A 128 -9.69 -9.93 -11.54
C ALA A 128 -10.34 -9.07 -10.47
N VAL A 129 -11.37 -9.63 -9.83
CA VAL A 129 -12.00 -9.05 -8.66
C VAL A 129 -11.22 -9.47 -7.42
N LEU A 130 -10.74 -8.47 -6.69
CA LEU A 130 -9.97 -8.58 -5.46
C LEU A 130 -10.81 -8.07 -4.29
N LEU A 131 -10.99 -8.90 -3.27
CA LEU A 131 -11.56 -8.49 -1.99
C LEU A 131 -10.44 -8.37 -0.96
N ILE A 132 -10.37 -7.24 -0.26
CA ILE A 132 -9.53 -7.05 0.92
C ILE A 132 -10.43 -6.68 2.09
N GLU A 133 -10.51 -7.56 3.08
CA GLU A 133 -11.21 -7.33 4.34
C GLU A 133 -10.22 -6.75 5.34
N LYS A 134 -10.44 -5.50 5.80
CA LYS A 134 -9.54 -4.84 6.75
C LYS A 134 -9.95 -5.13 8.19
N ASN A 135 -8.98 -5.47 9.02
CA ASN A 135 -9.15 -5.54 10.47
C ASN A 135 -8.42 -4.42 11.21
N GLN A 136 -7.49 -3.73 10.54
CA GLN A 136 -6.79 -2.55 11.03
C GLN A 136 -6.40 -1.64 9.86
N SER A 137 -6.13 -0.37 10.16
CA SER A 137 -5.49 0.54 9.21
C SER A 137 -3.97 0.54 9.41
N GLN A 138 -3.24 0.83 8.34
CA GLN A 138 -1.80 0.93 8.35
C GLN A 138 -1.43 2.27 7.70
N ASP A 139 -0.89 3.19 8.49
CA ASP A 139 -0.37 4.48 8.03
C ASP A 139 1.08 4.69 8.48
N ASP A 140 1.98 3.84 8.00
CA ASP A 140 3.43 3.96 8.22
C ASP A 140 4.15 3.99 6.88
N GLU A 141 4.30 5.20 6.36
CA GLU A 141 5.00 5.44 5.10
C GLU A 141 6.47 4.98 5.14
N LYS A 142 7.09 4.96 6.34
CA LYS A 142 8.45 4.44 6.51
C LYS A 142 8.47 2.92 6.35
N PHE A 143 7.42 2.21 6.77
CA PHE A 143 7.27 0.78 6.52
C PHE A 143 7.12 0.49 5.03
N GLU A 144 6.28 1.25 4.31
CA GLU A 144 6.17 1.14 2.85
C GLU A 144 7.52 1.37 2.15
N ALA A 145 8.26 2.40 2.55
CA ALA A 145 9.59 2.69 2.02
C ALA A 145 10.60 1.57 2.32
N PHE A 146 10.53 0.99 3.52
CA PHE A 146 11.32 -0.17 3.89
C PHE A 146 11.02 -1.38 3.00
N LEU A 147 9.74 -1.68 2.74
CA LEU A 147 9.37 -2.80 1.87
C LEU A 147 9.85 -2.60 0.43
N LYS A 148 9.86 -1.36 -0.09
CA LYS A 148 10.46 -1.05 -1.40
C LYS A 148 11.94 -1.44 -1.44
N ILE A 149 12.70 -1.17 -0.37
CA ILE A 149 14.10 -1.59 -0.26
C ILE A 149 14.18 -3.12 -0.20
N ALA A 150 13.40 -3.74 0.68
CA ALA A 150 13.46 -5.18 0.94
C ALA A 150 13.15 -6.04 -0.29
N PHE A 151 12.28 -5.57 -1.19
CA PHE A 151 11.87 -6.27 -2.41
C PHE A 151 12.55 -5.75 -3.69
N ALA A 152 13.52 -4.82 -3.61
CA ALA A 152 14.13 -4.18 -4.78
C ALA A 152 14.77 -5.18 -5.78
N GLN A 153 15.39 -6.26 -5.29
CA GLN A 153 15.91 -7.34 -6.14
C GLN A 153 15.38 -8.70 -5.65
N PRO A 154 14.23 -9.18 -6.16
CA PRO A 154 13.54 -10.35 -5.60
C PRO A 154 14.29 -11.68 -5.78
N ARG A 155 15.25 -11.72 -6.72
CA ARG A 155 16.11 -12.89 -6.96
C ARG A 155 17.37 -12.92 -6.10
N LYS A 156 17.68 -11.83 -5.37
CA LYS A 156 18.80 -11.78 -4.42
C LYS A 156 18.31 -12.12 -3.02
N LYS A 157 19.26 -12.39 -2.12
CA LYS A 157 19.01 -12.58 -0.70
C LYS A 157 18.41 -11.30 -0.10
N LEU A 158 17.46 -11.43 0.82
CA LEU A 158 16.83 -10.32 1.53
C LEU A 158 17.89 -9.43 2.21
N SER A 159 18.89 -10.04 2.84
CA SER A 159 20.02 -9.31 3.45
C SER A 159 20.75 -8.40 2.45
N LYS A 160 20.91 -8.83 1.20
CA LYS A 160 21.57 -8.03 0.15
C LYS A 160 20.74 -6.82 -0.27
N ASN A 161 19.42 -6.95 -0.29
CA ASN A 161 18.53 -5.83 -0.54
C ASN A 161 18.62 -4.80 0.60
N LEU A 162 18.56 -5.25 1.86
CA LEU A 162 18.63 -4.36 3.03
C LEU A 162 19.99 -3.64 3.13
N MET A 163 21.09 -4.30 2.78
CA MET A 163 22.44 -3.71 2.81
C MET A 163 22.64 -2.53 1.84
N VAL A 164 21.68 -2.26 0.94
CA VAL A 164 21.70 -1.06 0.09
C VAL A 164 21.45 0.21 0.91
N ALA A 165 20.59 0.12 1.93
CA ALA A 165 20.20 1.26 2.77
C ALA A 165 20.76 1.21 4.20
N PHE A 166 21.10 0.01 4.69
CA PHE A 166 21.54 -0.22 6.06
C PHE A 166 22.94 -0.82 6.11
N SER A 167 23.70 -0.55 7.19
CA SER A 167 25.05 -1.11 7.30
C SER A 167 25.01 -2.62 7.46
N LYS A 168 26.03 -3.29 6.91
CA LYS A 168 26.18 -4.75 6.97
C LYS A 168 26.09 -5.29 8.40
N ASP A 169 26.70 -4.61 9.36
CA ASP A 169 26.72 -5.04 10.76
C ASP A 169 25.34 -4.99 11.41
N ILE A 170 24.54 -3.95 11.12
CA ILE A 170 23.16 -3.85 11.60
C ILE A 170 22.32 -4.98 11.02
N VAL A 171 22.38 -5.18 9.69
CA VAL A 171 21.60 -6.23 9.00
C VAL A 171 21.97 -7.62 9.54
N ASN A 172 23.26 -7.91 9.71
CA ASN A 172 23.73 -9.20 10.23
C ASN A 172 23.29 -9.42 11.68
N THR A 173 23.33 -8.38 12.52
CA THR A 173 22.88 -8.45 13.92
C THR A 173 21.39 -8.78 13.99
N ILE A 174 20.57 -8.14 13.17
CA ILE A 174 19.13 -8.40 13.11
C ILE A 174 18.85 -9.82 12.61
N PHE A 175 19.53 -10.27 11.56
CA PHE A 175 19.37 -11.63 11.04
C PHE A 175 19.75 -12.69 12.09
N ALA A 176 20.83 -12.47 12.85
CA ALA A 176 21.22 -13.36 13.93
C ALA A 176 20.20 -13.34 15.08
N LYS A 177 19.74 -12.16 15.49
CA LYS A 177 18.74 -11.98 16.57
C LYS A 177 17.41 -12.65 16.25
N LEU A 178 16.97 -12.57 14.99
CA LEU A 178 15.71 -13.15 14.51
C LEU A 178 15.87 -14.58 13.96
N GLU A 179 17.06 -15.19 14.10
CA GLU A 179 17.38 -16.55 13.63
C GLU A 179 17.04 -16.79 12.15
N LEU A 180 17.28 -15.78 11.30
CA LEU A 180 16.95 -15.84 9.87
C LEU A 180 18.04 -16.53 9.05
N ASP A 181 17.63 -17.35 8.07
CA ASP A 181 18.57 -17.92 7.11
C ASP A 181 19.28 -16.82 6.31
N SER A 182 20.61 -16.88 6.28
CA SER A 182 21.46 -16.00 5.48
C SER A 182 21.20 -16.06 3.97
N ASN A 183 20.54 -17.11 3.48
CA ASN A 183 20.14 -17.31 2.09
C ASN A 183 18.70 -16.86 1.79
N LEU A 184 17.92 -16.50 2.82
CA LEU A 184 16.52 -16.13 2.71
C LEU A 184 16.31 -15.07 1.62
N ARG A 185 15.42 -15.35 0.68
CA ARG A 185 14.97 -14.41 -0.36
C ARG A 185 13.69 -13.70 0.09
N PRO A 186 13.36 -12.53 -0.47
CA PRO A 186 12.20 -11.76 -0.03
C PRO A 186 10.89 -12.57 -0.01
N HIS A 187 10.56 -13.27 -1.10
CA HIS A 187 9.31 -14.03 -1.18
C HIS A 187 9.19 -15.21 -0.19
N GLU A 188 10.28 -15.62 0.46
CA GLU A 188 10.31 -16.73 1.42
C GLU A 188 10.03 -16.26 2.86
N ALA A 189 10.12 -14.96 3.13
CA ALA A 189 9.87 -14.36 4.45
C ALA A 189 8.39 -14.04 4.62
N GLY A 190 7.81 -14.42 5.76
CA GLY A 190 6.43 -14.05 6.11
C GLY A 190 6.27 -12.61 6.55
N THR A 191 5.04 -12.09 6.52
CA THR A 191 4.68 -10.71 6.89
C THR A 191 5.21 -10.30 8.27
N SER A 192 5.13 -11.18 9.28
CA SER A 192 5.62 -10.90 10.64
C SER A 192 7.13 -10.65 10.69
N ILE A 193 7.92 -11.34 9.85
CA ILE A 193 9.37 -11.15 9.76
C ILE A 193 9.70 -9.74 9.25
N TYR A 194 8.94 -9.23 8.29
CA TYR A 194 9.11 -7.85 7.81
C TYR A 194 8.85 -6.82 8.90
N HIS A 195 7.78 -7.00 9.69
CA HIS A 195 7.49 -6.14 10.84
C HIS A 195 8.59 -6.20 11.90
N HIS A 196 9.08 -7.39 12.24
CA HIS A 196 10.18 -7.53 13.20
C HIS A 196 11.47 -6.87 12.71
N ILE A 197 11.88 -7.09 11.46
CA ILE A 197 13.05 -6.43 10.88
C ILE A 197 12.87 -4.91 10.90
N TYR A 198 11.70 -4.42 10.48
CA TYR A 198 11.41 -3.00 10.45
C TYR A 198 11.48 -2.35 11.84
N ASN A 199 10.91 -2.99 12.86
CA ASN A 199 10.95 -2.49 14.23
C ASN A 199 12.39 -2.39 14.77
N GLU A 200 13.22 -3.42 14.53
CA GLU A 200 14.66 -3.38 14.90
C GLU A 200 15.42 -2.29 14.14
N LEU A 201 15.05 -2.01 12.89
CA LEU A 201 15.67 -0.94 12.11
C LEU A 201 15.20 0.45 12.55
N LYS A 202 13.94 0.61 12.98
CA LYS A 202 13.36 1.87 13.45
C LYS A 202 14.14 2.43 14.64
N ASP A 203 14.43 1.58 15.63
CA ASP A 203 15.21 1.94 16.81
C ASP A 203 16.63 2.42 16.43
N ASN A 204 17.21 1.87 15.36
CA ASN A 204 18.53 2.23 14.85
C ASN A 204 18.51 3.45 13.91
N LEU A 205 17.40 3.70 13.22
CA LEU A 205 17.18 4.86 12.34
C LEU A 205 16.99 6.15 13.16
N ASP A 206 16.19 6.09 14.22
CA ASP A 206 15.91 7.24 15.09
C ASP A 206 17.15 7.63 15.91
N GLY A 207 17.98 6.65 16.32
CA GLY A 207 19.26 6.89 16.99
C GLY A 207 20.29 7.64 16.13
N LYS A 208 20.33 7.40 14.81
CA LYS A 208 21.21 8.13 13.89
C LYS A 208 20.76 9.57 13.69
N GLN A 209 19.47 9.82 13.49
CA GLN A 209 18.94 11.19 13.32
C GLN A 209 19.17 12.05 14.56
N GLN A 210 18.98 11.50 15.77
CA GLN A 210 19.29 12.22 17.01
C GLN A 210 20.80 12.50 17.15
N SER A 211 21.66 11.58 16.73
CA SER A 211 23.12 11.75 16.78
C SER A 211 23.63 12.81 15.78
N GLU A 212 23.03 12.90 14.59
CA GLU A 212 23.36 13.89 13.57
C GLU A 212 22.82 15.28 13.94
N GLN A 213 21.58 15.39 14.45
CA GLN A 213 21.05 16.65 14.97
C GLN A 213 21.84 17.18 16.18
N ARG A 214 22.34 16.29 17.05
CA ARG A 214 23.27 16.65 18.14
C ARG A 214 24.64 17.10 17.64
N LYS A 215 25.13 16.57 16.53
CA LYS A 215 26.39 17.02 15.89
C LYS A 215 26.23 18.39 15.22
N ILE A 216 25.11 18.61 14.52
CA ILE A 216 24.78 19.88 13.84
C ILE A 216 24.56 21.01 14.86
N SER A 217 23.84 20.75 15.95
CA SER A 217 23.63 21.73 17.02
C SER A 217 24.93 22.09 17.77
N LYS A 218 25.80 21.12 18.05
CA LYS A 218 27.14 21.38 18.62
C LYS A 218 28.07 22.15 17.67
N SER A 219 27.97 21.92 16.36
CA SER A 219 28.72 22.68 15.35
C SER A 219 28.27 24.14 15.26
N ARG A 220 26.95 24.41 15.35
CA ARG A 220 26.42 25.78 15.33
C ARG A 220 26.78 26.56 16.61
N ALA A 221 26.77 25.91 17.77
CA ALA A 221 27.16 26.54 19.04
C ALA A 221 28.65 26.95 19.05
N LYS A 222 29.55 26.16 18.43
CA LYS A 222 30.98 26.50 18.32
C LYS A 222 31.28 27.66 17.37
N ASN A 223 30.48 27.86 16.32
CA ASN A 223 30.67 28.96 15.37
C ASN A 223 30.06 30.29 15.84
N SER A 224 29.25 30.29 16.91
CA SER A 224 28.68 31.50 17.52
C SER A 224 29.58 32.11 18.60
N GLN A 225 30.67 31.45 18.98
CA GLN A 225 31.63 31.89 20.01
C GLN A 225 33.00 32.29 19.43
N ARG A 226 33.08 32.48 18.11
CA ARG A 226 34.20 33.11 17.40
C ARG A 226 33.68 34.35 16.69
#